data_AF-A0A7W1Q3K3-F1
#
_entry.id   AF-A0A7W1Q3K3-F1
#
_cell.length_a   1.000
_cell.length_b   1.000
_cell.length_c   1.000
_cell.angle_alpha   90.00
_cell.angle_beta   90.00
_cell.angle_gamma   90.00
#
_symmetry.space_group_name_H-M   'P 1'
#
loop_
_entity.id
_entity.type
_entity.pdbx_description
1 polymer ?
#
loop_
_entity_poly.entity_id
_entity_poly.type
_entity_poly.pdbx_seq_one_letter_code
_entity_poly.pdbx_strand_id
1 'polypeptide(L)'
;MPDQSSAATEHAILQEITAPLDRLPDDPLSIIDAEFPHALRGYDRVAVDEYVQHTRQLVAELQATRSPEAAVRRALERVGEQISGVLQRAHDTAEQITAQSRAEAEDRLQQARAEADQIAGAAEQRVRELDADTDRIWMERQRIVADADDLAGQLRSLARIASERFPNDDEAAGDEAEAAGDEDEAAGDADEEAALIAGMPIEAGAPEVEPEEPEPRDDPQLADVEQTVAFSPLRFSGDEDETAVLPDTDEPT
;
A
#
# COMPACT_ATOMS: atom_id res chain seq x y z
N MET A 1 -13.55 -18.27 -8.86
CA MET A 1 -13.87 -19.53 -9.59
C MET A 1 -15.36 -19.76 -9.43
N PRO A 2 -16.18 -19.58 -10.49
CA PRO A 2 -17.61 -19.84 -10.39
C PRO A 2 -17.85 -21.34 -10.15
N ASP A 3 -18.70 -21.64 -9.16
CA ASP A 3 -18.97 -22.98 -8.66
C ASP A 3 -19.53 -23.89 -9.76
N GLN A 4 -18.78 -24.94 -10.10
CA GLN A 4 -19.22 -26.02 -10.99
C GLN A 4 -20.53 -26.67 -10.50
N SER A 5 -20.79 -26.61 -9.19
CA SER A 5 -22.02 -27.09 -8.55
C SER A 5 -23.26 -26.25 -8.91
N SER A 6 -23.12 -24.92 -9.03
CA SER A 6 -24.22 -24.04 -9.42
C SER A 6 -24.60 -24.27 -10.89
N ALA A 7 -23.60 -24.37 -11.77
CA ALA A 7 -23.81 -24.65 -13.18
C ALA A 7 -24.45 -26.02 -13.41
N ALA A 8 -24.05 -27.06 -12.65
CA ALA A 8 -24.64 -28.39 -12.74
C ALA A 8 -26.10 -28.42 -12.27
N THR A 9 -26.43 -27.69 -11.20
CA THR A 9 -27.79 -27.60 -10.65
C THR A 9 -28.71 -26.84 -11.59
N GLU A 10 -28.25 -25.73 -12.16
CA GLU A 10 -28.99 -24.94 -13.14
C GLU A 10 -29.25 -25.73 -14.43
N HIS A 11 -28.27 -26.50 -14.89
CA HIS A 11 -28.41 -27.38 -16.06
C HIS A 11 -29.37 -28.54 -15.81
N ALA A 12 -29.45 -29.05 -14.58
CA ALA A 12 -30.42 -30.07 -14.19
C ALA A 12 -31.86 -29.52 -14.18
N ILE A 13 -32.06 -28.31 -13.64
CA ILE A 13 -33.37 -27.63 -13.63
C ILE A 13 -33.82 -27.30 -15.06
N LEU A 14 -32.91 -26.77 -15.88
CA LEU A 14 -33.22 -26.50 -17.29
C LEU A 14 -33.59 -27.78 -18.03
N GLN A 15 -32.86 -28.89 -17.81
CA GLN A 15 -33.21 -30.18 -18.39
C GLN A 15 -34.57 -30.71 -17.92
N GLU A 16 -34.93 -30.54 -16.64
CA GLU A 16 -36.24 -30.97 -16.15
C GLU A 16 -37.39 -30.17 -16.80
N ILE A 17 -37.16 -28.88 -17.10
CA ILE A 17 -38.12 -28.00 -17.75
C ILE A 17 -38.19 -28.23 -19.26
N THR A 18 -37.05 -28.46 -19.93
CA THR A 18 -37.00 -28.62 -21.40
C THR A 18 -37.18 -30.05 -21.88
N ALA A 19 -36.84 -31.07 -21.10
CA ALA A 19 -36.99 -32.48 -21.51
C ALA A 19 -38.43 -32.90 -21.87
N PRO A 20 -39.51 -32.35 -21.27
CA PRO A 20 -40.87 -32.59 -21.73
C PRO A 20 -41.19 -31.88 -23.06
N LEU A 21 -40.56 -30.72 -23.31
CA LEU A 21 -40.73 -29.93 -24.53
C LEU A 21 -40.03 -30.58 -25.72
N ASP A 22 -38.86 -31.17 -25.52
CA ASP A 22 -38.10 -31.90 -26.56
C ASP A 22 -38.80 -33.18 -27.07
N ARG A 23 -39.80 -33.68 -26.33
CA ARG A 23 -40.63 -34.84 -26.74
C ARG A 23 -41.85 -34.45 -27.57
N LEU A 24 -42.17 -33.16 -27.63
CA LEU A 24 -43.23 -32.65 -28.50
C LEU A 24 -42.65 -32.46 -29.91
N PRO A 25 -43.40 -32.80 -30.96
CA PRO A 25 -42.96 -32.52 -32.33
C PRO A 25 -42.83 -31.02 -32.56
N ASP A 26 -41.87 -30.63 -33.40
CA ASP A 26 -41.59 -29.23 -33.79
C ASP A 26 -42.86 -28.50 -34.28
N ASP A 27 -43.80 -29.25 -34.84
CA ASP A 27 -45.16 -28.80 -35.14
C ASP A 27 -46.19 -29.61 -34.32
N PRO A 28 -46.74 -29.07 -33.21
CA PRO A 28 -47.74 -29.77 -32.42
C PRO A 28 -49.09 -29.88 -33.13
N LEU A 29 -49.31 -29.13 -34.22
CA LEU A 29 -50.51 -29.26 -35.04
C LEU A 29 -50.49 -30.56 -35.87
N SER A 30 -49.30 -31.13 -36.11
CA SER A 30 -49.14 -32.43 -36.80
C SER A 30 -49.75 -33.62 -36.05
N ILE A 31 -49.86 -33.54 -34.71
CA ILE A 31 -50.54 -34.57 -33.88
C ILE A 31 -52.07 -34.51 -34.04
N ILE A 32 -52.60 -33.36 -34.46
CA ILE A 32 -54.03 -33.06 -34.42
C ILE A 32 -54.75 -33.51 -35.71
N ASP A 33 -54.01 -33.87 -36.77
CA ASP A 33 -54.53 -34.54 -37.97
C ASP A 33 -54.89 -36.03 -37.73
N ALA A 34 -55.14 -36.40 -36.48
CA ALA A 34 -55.53 -37.74 -36.08
C ALA A 34 -56.90 -38.11 -36.66
N GLU A 35 -56.96 -39.21 -37.42
CA GLU A 35 -58.21 -39.84 -37.81
C GLU A 35 -58.80 -40.64 -36.65
N PHE A 36 -60.00 -40.25 -36.21
CA PHE A 36 -60.70 -40.94 -35.14
C PHE A 36 -61.49 -42.14 -35.69
N PRO A 37 -61.34 -43.36 -35.13
CA PRO A 37 -62.11 -44.52 -35.56
C PRO A 37 -63.60 -44.38 -35.21
N HIS A 38 -64.48 -44.84 -36.11
CA HIS A 38 -65.93 -44.72 -35.96
C HIS A 38 -66.50 -45.86 -35.09
N ALA A 39 -67.33 -45.52 -34.10
CA ALA A 39 -67.99 -46.48 -33.22
C ALA A 39 -69.51 -46.34 -33.25
N LEU A 40 -70.25 -47.45 -33.03
CA LEU A 40 -71.73 -47.50 -33.01
C LEU A 40 -72.38 -46.56 -31.98
N ARG A 41 -71.63 -46.16 -30.95
CA ARG A 41 -71.94 -45.03 -30.07
C ARG A 41 -70.67 -44.20 -29.94
N GLY A 42 -70.73 -42.95 -30.38
CA GLY A 42 -69.62 -42.01 -30.34
C GLY A 42 -70.10 -40.58 -30.20
N TYR A 43 -69.15 -39.67 -30.04
CA TYR A 43 -69.41 -38.24 -30.09
C TYR A 43 -69.83 -37.82 -31.51
N ASP A 44 -70.61 -36.74 -31.59
CA ASP A 44 -70.99 -36.16 -32.87
C ASP A 44 -69.75 -35.64 -33.59
N ARG A 45 -69.55 -36.10 -34.83
CA ARG A 45 -68.38 -35.76 -35.63
C ARG A 45 -68.28 -34.26 -35.87
N VAL A 46 -69.40 -33.60 -36.15
CA VAL A 46 -69.40 -32.15 -36.44
C VAL A 46 -68.97 -31.36 -35.21
N ALA A 47 -69.52 -31.71 -34.04
CA ALA A 47 -69.15 -31.05 -32.78
C ALA A 47 -67.68 -31.29 -32.39
N VAL A 48 -67.15 -32.49 -32.65
CA VAL A 48 -65.73 -32.80 -32.43
C VAL A 48 -64.84 -32.03 -33.41
N ASP A 49 -65.20 -31.96 -34.68
CA ASP A 49 -64.44 -31.24 -35.70
C ASP A 49 -64.36 -29.73 -35.37
N GLU A 50 -65.46 -29.11 -34.95
CA GLU A 50 -65.50 -27.72 -34.49
C GLU A 50 -64.62 -27.50 -33.25
N TYR A 51 -64.69 -28.41 -32.27
CA TYR A 51 -63.88 -28.34 -31.06
C TYR A 51 -62.38 -28.47 -31.36
N VAL A 52 -62.01 -29.40 -32.24
CA VAL A 52 -60.62 -29.59 -32.68
C VAL A 52 -60.13 -28.35 -33.43
N GLN A 53 -60.96 -27.77 -34.30
CA GLN A 53 -60.61 -26.55 -35.03
C GLN A 53 -60.44 -25.33 -34.09
N HIS A 54 -61.30 -25.19 -33.09
CA HIS A 54 -61.15 -24.17 -32.05
C HIS A 54 -59.86 -24.37 -31.23
N THR A 55 -59.55 -25.61 -30.88
CA THR A 55 -58.33 -25.95 -30.14
C THR A 55 -57.07 -25.67 -30.97
N ARG A 56 -57.07 -25.99 -32.28
CA ARG A 56 -55.97 -25.65 -33.22
C ARG A 56 -55.71 -24.15 -33.26
N GLN A 57 -56.78 -23.35 -33.34
CA GLN A 57 -56.67 -21.89 -33.33
C GLN A 57 -56.02 -21.37 -32.04
N LEU A 58 -56.45 -21.90 -30.89
CA LEU A 58 -55.93 -21.50 -29.58
C LEU A 58 -54.44 -21.86 -29.40
N VAL A 59 -54.04 -23.07 -29.85
CA VAL A 59 -52.63 -23.51 -29.80
C VAL A 59 -51.75 -22.64 -30.70
N ALA A 60 -52.21 -22.34 -31.93
CA ALA A 60 -51.47 -21.49 -32.86
C ALA A 60 -51.31 -20.06 -32.32
N GLU A 61 -52.35 -19.50 -31.70
CA GLU A 61 -52.29 -18.18 -31.07
C GLU A 61 -51.36 -18.15 -29.85
N LEU A 62 -51.37 -19.21 -29.03
CA LEU A 62 -50.45 -19.37 -27.90
C LEU A 62 -48.98 -19.48 -28.35
N GLN A 63 -48.70 -20.21 -29.44
CA GLN A 63 -47.34 -20.30 -29.98
C GLN A 63 -46.87 -18.98 -30.60
N ALA A 64 -47.75 -18.28 -31.30
CA ALA A 64 -47.45 -16.99 -31.92
C ALA A 64 -47.17 -15.90 -30.88
N THR A 65 -47.88 -15.89 -29.76
CA THR A 65 -47.73 -14.89 -28.69
C THR A 65 -46.61 -15.21 -27.70
N ARG A 66 -46.25 -16.49 -27.53
CA ARG A 66 -45.27 -16.96 -26.53
C ARG A 66 -44.13 -17.77 -27.14
N SER A 67 -43.54 -17.41 -28.29
CA SER A 67 -42.36 -18.14 -28.79
C SER A 67 -41.24 -18.13 -27.74
N PRO A 68 -41.00 -19.23 -26.99
CA PRO A 68 -40.18 -19.19 -25.77
C PRO A 68 -38.73 -18.85 -26.10
N GLU A 69 -38.25 -19.32 -27.25
CA GLU A 69 -36.90 -19.08 -27.74
C GLU A 69 -36.60 -17.61 -28.01
N ALA A 70 -37.56 -16.85 -28.56
CA ALA A 70 -37.34 -15.43 -28.82
C ALA A 70 -37.27 -14.61 -27.53
N ALA A 71 -38.01 -15.02 -26.49
CA ALA A 71 -37.94 -14.40 -25.17
C ALA A 71 -36.61 -14.70 -24.48
N VAL A 72 -36.15 -15.96 -24.54
CA VAL A 72 -34.84 -16.39 -24.02
C VAL A 72 -33.71 -15.68 -24.75
N ARG A 73 -33.75 -15.58 -26.08
CA ARG A 73 -32.75 -14.85 -26.88
C ARG A 73 -32.63 -13.40 -26.46
N ARG A 74 -33.76 -12.68 -26.33
CA ARG A 74 -33.76 -11.28 -25.86
C ARG A 74 -33.27 -11.15 -24.41
N ALA A 75 -33.54 -12.13 -23.55
CA ALA A 75 -33.03 -12.14 -22.19
C ALA A 75 -31.51 -12.30 -22.17
N LEU A 76 -30.96 -13.23 -22.96
CA LEU A 76 -29.52 -13.42 -23.10
C LEU A 76 -28.81 -12.22 -23.73
N GLU A 77 -29.39 -11.59 -24.75
CA GLU A 77 -28.86 -10.34 -25.32
C GLU A 77 -28.81 -9.22 -24.28
N ARG A 78 -29.86 -9.06 -23.47
CA ARG A 78 -29.89 -8.05 -22.40
C ARG A 78 -28.85 -8.33 -21.32
N VAL A 79 -28.68 -9.59 -20.91
CA VAL A 79 -27.67 -9.98 -19.93
C VAL A 79 -26.26 -9.77 -20.52
N GLY A 80 -26.05 -10.10 -21.79
CA GLY A 80 -24.80 -9.86 -22.50
C GLY A 80 -24.43 -8.36 -22.50
N GLU A 81 -25.38 -7.50 -22.87
CA GLU A 81 -25.19 -6.05 -22.84
C GLU A 81 -24.89 -5.54 -21.42
N GLN A 82 -25.60 -6.06 -20.41
CA GLN A 82 -25.37 -5.70 -19.02
C GLN A 82 -23.97 -6.12 -18.56
N ILE A 83 -23.51 -7.32 -18.91
CA ILE A 83 -22.18 -7.82 -18.57
C ILE A 83 -21.11 -6.98 -19.28
N SER A 84 -21.26 -6.71 -20.58
CA SER A 84 -20.35 -5.84 -21.32
C SER A 84 -20.26 -4.45 -20.70
N GLY A 85 -21.38 -3.86 -20.28
CA GLY A 85 -21.40 -2.57 -19.60
C GLY A 85 -20.78 -2.58 -18.19
N VAL A 86 -20.81 -3.72 -17.49
CA VAL A 86 -20.08 -3.88 -16.21
C VAL A 86 -18.58 -4.03 -16.47
N LEU A 87 -18.18 -4.86 -17.44
CA LEU A 87 -16.77 -5.06 -17.79
C LEU A 87 -16.12 -3.78 -18.29
N GLN A 88 -16.81 -3.00 -19.13
CA GLN A 88 -16.30 -1.71 -19.61
C GLN A 88 -16.06 -0.75 -18.44
N ARG A 89 -17.05 -0.58 -17.55
CA ARG A 89 -16.90 0.27 -16.37
C ARG A 89 -15.79 -0.23 -15.44
N ALA A 90 -15.65 -1.53 -15.27
CA ALA A 90 -14.57 -2.11 -14.48
C ALA A 90 -13.20 -1.79 -15.08
N HIS A 91 -13.04 -1.90 -16.40
CA HIS A 91 -11.83 -1.50 -17.12
C HIS A 91 -11.55 -0.01 -16.99
N ASP A 92 -12.53 0.84 -17.27
CA ASP A 92 -12.38 2.30 -17.15
C ASP A 92 -11.97 2.70 -15.72
N THR A 93 -12.59 2.09 -14.71
CA THR A 93 -12.26 2.34 -13.30
C THR A 93 -10.86 1.83 -12.96
N ALA A 94 -10.47 0.64 -13.45
CA ALA A 94 -9.12 0.10 -13.24
C ALA A 94 -8.04 0.98 -13.89
N GLU A 95 -8.29 1.49 -15.10
CA GLU A 95 -7.41 2.44 -15.78
C GLU A 95 -7.31 3.75 -15.00
N GLN A 96 -8.43 4.28 -14.52
CA GLN A 96 -8.46 5.49 -13.71
C GLN A 96 -7.67 5.33 -12.40
N ILE A 97 -7.88 4.22 -11.67
CA ILE A 97 -7.14 3.92 -10.44
C ILE A 97 -5.64 3.77 -10.74
N THR A 98 -5.28 3.10 -11.83
CA THR A 98 -3.89 2.92 -12.22
C THR A 98 -3.22 4.25 -12.58
N ALA A 99 -3.91 5.09 -13.36
CA ALA A 99 -3.41 6.42 -13.74
C ALA A 99 -3.26 7.32 -12.52
N GLN A 100 -4.27 7.36 -11.64
CA GLN A 100 -4.21 8.12 -10.39
C GLN A 100 -3.07 7.64 -9.49
N SER A 101 -2.95 6.33 -9.29
CA SER A 101 -1.91 5.74 -8.45
C SER A 101 -0.50 6.05 -8.97
N ARG A 102 -0.31 6.04 -10.30
CA ARG A 102 0.97 6.44 -10.92
C ARG A 102 1.26 7.91 -10.71
N ALA A 103 0.29 8.79 -10.94
CA ALA A 103 0.44 10.22 -10.72
C ALA A 103 0.79 10.52 -9.26
N GLU A 104 0.06 9.95 -8.30
CA GLU A 104 0.36 10.13 -6.87
C GLU A 104 1.74 9.57 -6.48
N ALA A 105 2.16 8.45 -7.06
CA ALA A 105 3.48 7.89 -6.80
C ALA A 105 4.59 8.78 -7.35
N GLU A 106 4.41 9.34 -8.55
CA GLU A 106 5.34 10.28 -9.16
C GLU A 106 5.43 11.58 -8.35
N ASP A 107 4.29 12.13 -7.90
CA ASP A 107 4.25 13.32 -7.05
C ASP A 107 4.96 13.09 -5.72
N ARG A 108 4.69 11.94 -5.05
CA ARG A 108 5.38 11.57 -3.81
C ARG A 108 6.88 11.40 -4.02
N LEU A 109 7.31 10.81 -5.14
CA LEU A 109 8.73 10.68 -5.47
C LEU A 109 9.39 12.03 -5.73
N GLN A 110 8.72 12.94 -6.43
CA GLN A 110 9.22 14.29 -6.68
C GLN A 110 9.35 15.07 -5.37
N GLN A 111 8.34 15.01 -4.51
CA GLN A 111 8.38 15.64 -3.19
C GLN A 111 9.51 15.07 -2.33
N ALA A 112 9.62 13.74 -2.23
CA ALA A 112 10.68 13.09 -1.45
C ALA A 112 12.08 13.45 -1.96
N ARG A 113 12.27 13.58 -3.28
CA ARG A 113 13.53 14.04 -3.87
C ARG A 113 13.83 15.49 -3.49
N ALA A 114 12.85 16.38 -3.62
CA ALA A 114 13.03 17.78 -3.25
C ALA A 114 13.35 17.96 -1.75
N GLU A 115 12.68 17.19 -0.89
CA GLU A 115 12.97 17.16 0.54
C GLU A 115 14.37 16.61 0.84
N ALA A 116 14.77 15.53 0.17
CA ALA A 116 16.11 14.97 0.30
C ALA A 116 17.20 15.96 -0.14
N ASP A 117 17.01 16.63 -1.27
CA ASP A 117 17.93 17.67 -1.78
C ASP A 117 18.02 18.85 -0.80
N GLN A 118 16.89 19.26 -0.22
CA GLN A 118 16.87 20.31 0.80
C GLN A 118 17.63 19.89 2.07
N ILE A 119 17.41 18.67 2.56
CA ILE A 119 18.09 18.14 3.75
C ILE A 119 19.59 18.02 3.48
N ALA A 120 19.99 17.49 2.32
CA ALA A 120 21.38 17.37 1.93
C ALA A 120 22.05 18.76 1.85
N GLY A 121 21.43 19.71 1.17
CA GLY A 121 21.94 21.08 1.08
C GLY A 121 22.08 21.77 2.44
N ALA A 122 21.10 21.59 3.33
CA ALA A 122 21.14 22.11 4.69
C ALA A 122 22.25 21.45 5.54
N ALA A 123 22.43 20.13 5.40
CA ALA A 123 23.48 19.40 6.09
C ALA A 123 24.87 19.83 5.62
N GLU A 124 25.08 19.95 4.30
CA GLU A 124 26.33 20.46 3.72
C GLU A 124 26.64 21.88 4.18
N GLN A 125 25.63 22.75 4.24
CA GLN A 125 25.81 24.10 4.76
C GLN A 125 26.24 24.07 6.23
N ARG A 126 25.59 23.23 7.04
CA ARG A 126 25.93 23.09 8.45
C ARG A 126 27.35 22.56 8.63
N VAL A 127 27.77 21.56 7.85
CA VAL A 127 29.16 21.07 7.87
C VAL A 127 30.14 22.20 7.55
N ARG A 128 29.88 22.98 6.50
CA ARG A 128 30.72 24.14 6.15
C ARG A 128 30.80 25.19 7.26
N GLU A 129 29.70 25.44 7.96
CA GLU A 129 29.66 26.33 9.12
C GLU A 129 30.49 25.78 10.28
N LEU A 130 30.34 24.49 10.60
CA LEU A 130 31.13 23.81 11.63
C LEU A 130 32.63 23.81 11.32
N ASP A 131 33.02 23.55 10.07
CA ASP A 131 34.42 23.58 9.65
C ASP A 131 35.02 24.97 9.85
N ALA A 132 34.30 26.02 9.45
CA ALA A 132 34.73 27.40 9.66
C ALA A 132 34.86 27.77 11.14
N ASP A 133 33.94 27.29 11.98
CA ASP A 133 34.01 27.47 13.43
C ASP A 133 35.19 26.70 14.04
N THR A 134 35.45 25.48 13.59
CA THR A 134 36.61 24.67 14.00
C THR A 134 37.91 25.38 13.62
N ASP A 135 38.05 25.88 12.40
CA ASP A 135 39.21 26.66 11.97
C ASP A 135 39.42 27.89 12.85
N ARG A 136 38.33 28.61 13.16
CA ARG A 136 38.36 29.77 14.07
C ARG A 136 38.86 29.38 15.46
N ILE A 137 38.34 28.29 16.02
CA ILE A 137 38.76 27.79 17.35
C ILE A 137 40.23 27.39 17.33
N TRP A 138 40.71 26.73 16.27
CA TRP A 138 42.12 26.35 16.14
C TRP A 138 43.05 27.55 16.05
N MET A 139 42.68 28.59 15.31
CA MET A 139 43.44 29.83 15.26
C MET A 139 43.50 30.51 16.63
N GLU A 140 42.38 30.57 17.33
CA GLU A 140 42.31 31.16 18.67
C GLU A 140 43.13 30.37 19.68
N ARG A 141 43.05 29.03 19.64
CA ARG A 141 43.85 28.15 20.50
C ARG A 141 45.35 28.38 20.27
N GLN A 142 45.79 28.44 19.01
CA GLN A 142 47.19 28.72 18.68
C GLN A 142 47.64 30.07 19.21
N ARG A 143 46.79 31.11 19.09
CA ARG A 143 47.06 32.43 19.65
C ARG A 143 47.23 32.38 21.16
N ILE A 144 46.31 31.73 21.88
CA ILE A 144 46.36 31.60 23.34
C ILE A 144 47.62 30.85 23.78
N VAL A 145 47.99 29.77 23.09
CA VAL A 145 49.21 29.01 23.39
C VAL A 145 50.46 29.88 23.18
N ALA A 146 50.54 30.61 22.07
CA ALA A 146 51.65 31.52 21.81
C ALA A 146 51.74 32.63 22.88
N ASP A 147 50.61 33.22 23.26
CA ASP A 147 50.53 34.24 24.31
C ASP A 147 51.00 33.67 25.68
N ALA A 148 50.65 32.42 25.99
CA ALA A 148 51.07 31.73 27.21
C ALA A 148 52.56 31.41 27.24
N ASP A 149 53.13 30.96 26.12
CA ASP A 149 54.57 30.71 25.97
C ASP A 149 55.38 32.00 26.12
N ASP A 150 54.91 33.11 25.53
CA ASP A 150 55.56 34.41 25.64
C ASP A 150 55.56 34.91 27.10
N LEU A 151 54.42 34.78 27.79
CA LEU A 151 54.32 35.10 29.22
C LEU A 151 55.23 34.21 30.08
N ALA A 152 55.30 32.92 29.81
CA ALA A 152 56.21 32.00 30.50
C ALA A 152 57.68 32.38 30.28
N GLY A 153 58.03 32.79 29.05
CA GLY A 153 59.34 33.34 28.72
C GLY A 153 59.67 34.62 29.50
N GLN A 154 58.71 35.54 29.61
CA GLN A 154 58.84 36.77 30.40
C GLN A 154 59.04 36.47 31.90
N LEU A 155 58.26 35.55 32.47
CA LEU A 155 58.40 35.11 33.86
C LEU A 155 59.76 34.44 34.11
N ARG A 156 60.24 33.60 33.18
CA ARG A 156 61.55 32.95 33.27
C ARG A 156 62.70 33.98 33.19
N SER A 157 62.58 34.98 32.32
CA SER A 157 63.57 36.06 32.24
C SER A 157 63.58 36.90 33.52
N LEU A 158 62.40 37.21 34.07
CA LEU A 158 62.28 37.94 35.34
C LEU A 158 62.91 37.14 36.49
N ALA A 159 62.66 35.83 36.54
CA ALA A 159 63.26 34.94 37.53
C ALA A 159 64.81 34.93 37.44
N ARG A 160 65.38 34.87 36.22
CA ARG A 160 66.84 34.97 36.02
C ARG A 160 67.43 36.31 36.48
N ILE A 161 66.75 37.42 36.16
CA ILE A 161 67.18 38.75 36.63
C ILE A 161 67.12 38.82 38.16
N ALA A 162 66.10 38.24 38.77
CA ALA A 162 65.97 38.17 40.22
C ALA A 162 67.09 37.34 40.86
N SER A 163 67.45 36.18 40.30
CA SER A 163 68.54 35.33 40.81
C SER A 163 69.92 35.99 40.65
N GLU A 164 70.15 36.73 39.57
CA GLU A 164 71.40 37.51 39.40
C GLU A 164 71.51 38.65 40.42
N ARG A 165 70.38 39.28 40.78
CA ARG A 165 70.33 40.40 41.73
C ARG A 165 70.34 39.95 43.19
N PHE A 166 69.73 38.81 43.46
CA PHE A 166 69.64 38.17 44.77
C PHE A 166 70.19 36.74 44.63
N PRO A 167 71.52 36.58 44.60
CA PRO A 167 72.12 35.25 44.55
C PRO A 167 71.67 34.46 45.80
N ASN A 168 71.30 33.20 45.60
CA ASN A 168 70.95 32.32 46.71
C ASN A 168 72.23 32.07 47.54
N ASP A 169 72.17 32.28 48.85
CA ASP A 169 73.27 31.96 49.78
C ASP A 169 73.56 30.44 49.88
N ASP A 170 72.76 29.60 49.21
CA ASP A 170 72.90 28.13 49.22
C ASP A 170 74.02 27.60 48.30
N GLU A 171 74.61 28.39 47.39
CA GLU A 171 75.81 27.95 46.65
C GLU A 171 77.12 28.07 47.47
N ALA A 172 77.06 28.59 48.70
CA ALA A 172 78.14 28.41 49.68
C ALA A 172 78.04 27.07 50.44
N ALA A 173 77.00 26.26 50.21
CA ALA A 173 76.74 24.98 50.88
C ALA A 173 76.78 23.76 49.92
N GLY A 174 77.39 23.91 48.74
CA GLY A 174 77.42 22.89 47.68
C GLY A 174 78.50 21.80 47.79
N ASP A 175 79.15 21.61 48.95
CA ASP A 175 80.12 20.52 49.17
C ASP A 175 79.62 19.43 50.15
N GLU A 176 78.40 19.53 50.69
CA GLU A 176 77.87 18.56 51.69
C GLU A 176 76.51 17.92 51.32
N ALA A 177 76.18 17.80 50.03
CA ALA A 177 74.98 17.08 49.59
C ALA A 177 75.24 15.93 48.59
N GLU A 178 76.48 15.42 48.51
CA GLU A 178 76.73 14.05 48.02
C GLU A 178 76.77 13.09 49.23
N ALA A 179 75.60 12.68 49.73
CA ALA A 179 75.38 11.39 50.43
C ALA A 179 74.03 11.38 51.13
N ALA A 180 72.93 11.10 50.41
CA ALA A 180 71.80 10.35 50.95
C ALA A 180 70.74 10.14 49.86
N GLY A 181 70.58 8.89 49.41
CA GLY A 181 69.37 8.46 48.72
C GLY A 181 69.57 7.48 47.59
N ASP A 182 70.27 6.36 47.85
CA ASP A 182 69.94 5.12 47.14
C ASP A 182 68.64 4.57 47.76
N GLU A 183 67.66 4.33 46.89
CA GLU A 183 66.59 3.31 46.90
C GLU A 183 65.27 3.90 46.35
N ASP A 184 65.02 3.71 45.06
CA ASP A 184 63.86 2.90 44.65
C ASP A 184 64.05 2.36 43.21
N GLU A 185 64.11 1.04 43.11
CA GLU A 185 64.04 0.26 41.89
C GLU A 185 62.56 0.03 41.55
N ALA A 186 62.07 0.69 40.50
CA ALA A 186 60.90 0.24 39.77
C ALA A 186 61.08 0.52 38.28
N ALA A 187 61.81 -0.38 37.61
CA ALA A 187 61.70 -0.58 36.18
C ALA A 187 60.26 -1.03 35.87
N GLY A 188 59.42 -0.10 35.40
CA GLY A 188 58.12 -0.34 34.83
C GLY A 188 58.03 0.45 33.53
N ASP A 189 58.18 -0.28 32.43
CA ASP A 189 58.00 0.18 31.05
C ASP A 189 56.73 1.04 30.93
N ALA A 190 56.90 2.30 30.53
CA ALA A 190 55.80 3.22 30.23
C ALA A 190 56.12 4.03 28.97
N ASP A 191 56.51 3.33 27.91
CA ASP A 191 56.32 3.78 26.54
C ASP A 191 54.91 3.35 26.07
N GLU A 192 53.87 4.02 26.56
CA GLU A 192 52.53 3.88 25.95
C GLU A 192 51.56 5.02 26.30
N GLU A 193 51.94 6.29 26.10
CA GLU A 193 50.92 7.37 26.02
C GLU A 193 51.29 8.56 25.12
N ALA A 194 52.20 8.36 24.16
CA ALA A 194 52.53 9.35 23.12
C ALA A 194 51.89 9.02 21.74
N ALA A 195 50.71 8.41 21.73
CA ALA A 195 49.96 8.15 20.50
C ALA A 195 48.46 8.42 20.66
N LEU A 196 48.10 9.62 21.11
CA LEU A 196 46.72 10.11 21.04
C LEU A 196 46.54 11.29 20.06
N ILE A 197 47.40 11.43 19.05
CA ILE A 197 47.15 12.33 17.90
C ILE A 197 47.82 11.74 16.64
N ALA A 198 47.24 10.71 16.03
CA ALA A 198 47.35 10.44 14.59
C ALA A 198 46.49 9.22 14.17
N GLY A 199 45.41 9.48 13.45
CA GLY A 199 44.86 8.60 12.41
C GLY A 199 44.26 7.28 12.86
N MET A 200 42.97 7.27 13.22
CA MET A 200 42.16 6.08 13.03
C MET A 200 41.98 5.85 11.52
N PRO A 201 42.40 4.72 10.94
CA PRO A 201 41.87 4.29 9.66
C PRO A 201 40.45 3.79 9.92
N ILE A 202 39.46 4.41 9.29
CA ILE A 202 38.14 3.80 9.15
C ILE A 202 38.32 2.66 8.15
N GLU A 203 38.60 1.46 8.64
CA GLU A 203 38.47 0.26 7.82
C GLU A 203 37.00 0.13 7.41
N ALA A 204 36.78 0.23 6.09
CA ALA A 204 35.60 -0.27 5.44
C ALA A 204 35.60 -1.81 5.51
N GLY A 205 35.28 -2.35 6.68
CA GLY A 205 34.93 -3.75 6.86
C GLY A 205 33.42 -3.88 6.75
N ALA A 206 32.92 -4.27 5.56
CA ALA A 206 31.57 -4.78 5.45
C ALA A 206 31.43 -6.00 6.38
N PRO A 207 30.38 -6.11 7.22
CA PRO A 207 30.13 -7.36 7.90
C PRO A 207 29.74 -8.40 6.84
N GLU A 208 30.57 -9.43 6.72
CA GLU A 208 30.24 -10.64 5.98
C GLU A 208 29.09 -11.34 6.73
N VAL A 209 27.87 -11.06 6.29
CA VAL A 209 26.67 -11.74 6.76
C VAL A 209 26.66 -13.09 6.07
N GLU A 210 26.94 -14.17 6.81
CA GLU A 210 26.69 -15.54 6.36
C GLU A 210 25.23 -15.65 5.89
N PRO A 211 24.94 -16.29 4.74
CA PRO A 211 23.56 -16.51 4.33
C PRO A 211 22.93 -17.57 5.25
N GLU A 212 22.28 -17.13 6.33
CA GLU A 212 21.31 -17.95 7.03
C GLU A 212 20.20 -18.35 6.02
N GLU A 213 20.00 -19.65 5.85
CA GLU A 213 18.81 -20.19 5.20
C GLU A 213 17.56 -19.58 5.87
N PRO A 214 16.55 -19.14 5.09
CA PRO A 214 15.35 -18.60 5.68
C PRO A 214 14.59 -19.72 6.41
N GLU A 215 14.67 -19.71 7.74
CA GLU A 215 13.73 -20.41 8.63
C GLU A 215 12.29 -20.07 8.18
N PRO A 216 11.40 -21.07 8.07
CA PRO A 216 10.01 -20.84 7.72
C PRO A 216 9.39 -19.95 8.80
N ARG A 217 9.07 -18.70 8.43
CA ARG A 217 8.33 -17.79 9.30
C ARG A 217 7.00 -18.46 9.64
N ASP A 218 6.80 -18.74 10.92
CA ASP A 218 5.48 -18.99 11.48
C ASP A 218 4.56 -17.83 11.07
N ASP A 219 3.52 -18.18 10.32
CA ASP A 219 2.44 -17.28 9.94
C ASP A 219 1.94 -16.54 11.18
N PRO A 220 1.78 -15.21 11.15
CA PRO A 220 0.99 -14.55 12.16
C PRO A 220 -0.42 -15.13 12.03
N GLN A 221 -0.82 -15.85 13.07
CA GLN A 221 -2.18 -16.33 13.27
C GLN A 221 -3.14 -15.22 12.82
N LEU A 222 -3.99 -15.59 11.86
CA LEU A 222 -5.24 -14.92 11.56
C LEU A 222 -6.04 -14.87 12.87
N ALA A 223 -5.76 -13.86 13.69
CA ALA A 223 -6.63 -13.50 14.79
C ALA A 223 -7.87 -12.88 14.15
N ASP A 224 -8.96 -13.63 14.25
CA ASP A 224 -10.36 -13.25 14.05
C ASP A 224 -10.59 -11.74 13.94
N VAL A 225 -10.71 -11.26 12.70
CA VAL A 225 -11.47 -10.06 12.41
C VAL A 225 -12.78 -10.53 11.80
N GLU A 226 -13.69 -11.03 12.66
CA GLU A 226 -15.12 -10.93 12.41
C GLU A 226 -15.51 -9.45 12.44
N GLN A 227 -15.09 -8.69 11.43
CA GLN A 227 -15.70 -7.41 11.15
C GLN A 227 -16.90 -7.69 10.27
N THR A 228 -18.01 -7.92 10.96
CA THR A 228 -19.38 -7.81 10.47
C THR A 228 -19.48 -6.56 9.59
N VAL A 229 -19.38 -6.73 8.28
CA VAL A 229 -19.80 -5.71 7.34
C VAL A 229 -21.31 -5.67 7.45
N ALA A 230 -21.80 -4.77 8.30
CA ALA A 230 -23.21 -4.41 8.32
C ALA A 230 -23.55 -3.85 6.94
N PHE A 231 -24.07 -4.72 6.08
CA PHE A 231 -24.80 -4.34 4.89
C PHE A 231 -26.01 -3.54 5.39
N SER A 232 -25.91 -2.22 5.45
CA SER A 232 -27.09 -1.38 5.60
C SER A 232 -27.93 -1.57 4.33
N PRO A 233 -29.12 -2.20 4.40
CA PRO A 233 -30.00 -2.18 3.25
C PRO A 233 -30.47 -0.73 3.09
N LEU A 234 -30.21 -0.16 1.91
CA LEU A 234 -30.98 0.98 1.42
C LEU A 234 -32.46 0.57 1.48
N ARG A 235 -33.16 1.00 2.54
CA ARG A 235 -34.61 0.94 2.59
C ARG A 235 -35.14 1.96 1.60
N PHE A 236 -35.47 1.46 0.42
CA PHE A 236 -36.57 2.02 -0.36
C PHE A 236 -37.86 1.75 0.42
N SER A 237 -38.42 2.81 1.01
CA SER A 237 -39.84 2.87 1.35
C SER A 237 -40.35 4.16 0.75
N GLY A 238 -41.25 4.02 -0.22
CA GLY A 238 -42.16 5.07 -0.61
C GLY A 238 -43.27 5.26 0.42
N ASP A 239 -44.09 6.27 0.11
CA ASP A 239 -45.33 6.73 0.75
C ASP A 239 -45.15 7.51 2.07
N GLU A 240 -45.77 8.66 2.32
CA GLU A 240 -46.70 9.53 1.59
C GLU A 240 -46.81 10.87 2.39
N ASP A 241 -47.19 11.94 1.70
CA ASP A 241 -47.94 13.12 2.17
C ASP A 241 -47.35 14.29 3.00
N GLU A 242 -47.84 15.47 2.56
CA GLU A 242 -48.01 16.76 3.28
C GLU A 242 -46.76 17.57 3.65
N THR A 243 -46.43 18.69 3.02
CA THR A 243 -47.30 19.85 2.78
C THR A 243 -46.67 20.79 1.74
N ALA A 244 -47.55 21.33 0.89
CA ALA A 244 -47.23 22.37 -0.07
C ALA A 244 -46.82 23.67 0.63
N VAL A 245 -45.69 24.24 0.21
CA VAL A 245 -45.44 25.70 0.29
C VAL A 245 -45.03 26.12 -1.12
N LEU A 246 -45.95 26.81 -1.78
CA LEU A 246 -45.78 27.45 -3.08
C LEU A 246 -44.62 28.47 -3.03
N PRO A 247 -43.87 28.67 -4.12
CA PRO A 247 -42.97 29.81 -4.24
C PRO A 247 -43.77 31.10 -4.52
N ASP A 248 -43.56 32.13 -3.71
CA ASP A 248 -43.92 33.50 -4.06
C ASP A 248 -43.09 33.91 -5.29
N THR A 249 -43.74 33.91 -6.44
CA THR A 249 -43.38 34.78 -7.56
C THR A 249 -43.74 36.21 -7.20
N ASP A 250 -42.73 37.07 -7.10
CA ASP A 250 -42.90 38.50 -7.36
C ASP A 250 -41.56 39.10 -7.82
N GLU A 251 -41.35 39.07 -9.14
CA GLU A 251 -40.76 40.22 -9.84
C GLU A 251 -41.95 41.01 -10.38
N PRO A 252 -42.07 42.29 -10.05
CA PRO A 252 -41.82 43.28 -11.11
C PRO A 252 -41.23 44.60 -10.60
N THR A 253 -40.30 45.20 -11.36
CA THR A 253 -40.50 46.51 -12.01
C THR A 253 -39.46 46.75 -13.09
#